data_AF-A0A8T0TT02-F1
#
_entry.id   AF-A0A8T0TT02-F1
#
_cell.length_a   1.000
_cell.length_b   1.000
_cell.length_c   1.000
_cell.angle_alpha   90.00
_cell.angle_beta   90.00
_cell.angle_gamma   90.00
#
_symmetry.space_group_name_H-M   'P 1'
#
loop_
_entity.id
_entity.type
_entity.pdbx_description
1 polymer ?
#
loop_
_entity_poly.entity_id
_entity_poly.type
_entity_poly.pdbx_seq_one_letter_code
_entity_poly.pdbx_strand_id
1 'polypeptide(L)'
;MRGPCRLALLALALAVAAAAAGGHDFRRDFDVVWGEGNARFLDGGRQVELSLDERTGARLQSKERPLRPRYQARPRRVRRDHHLLICSGGARHDEVDFEFLGNASGEPYLLHTNIFSGGEGGREQQFALWFDPTADFHTYSILWNPHNIILYIDGAPIRVFRDNAARGVPFPARQPAHVFASIWDAEEWATQGGRVKTDWASAPFVAAYRRYNVSTATACVWDERDGRARCPAAVGGGREASWMAQRMDWWSWMTLSWVRMNYMVYDYCDDRRRFPHGAPPECVIPIGRS
;
A
#
# COMPACT_ATOMS: atom_id res chain seq x y z
N MET A 1 -39.44 42.82 -43.38
CA MET A 1 -38.45 42.71 -42.28
C MET A 1 -38.78 41.42 -41.53
N ARG A 2 -38.23 40.25 -41.94
CA ARG A 2 -37.18 39.47 -41.24
C ARG A 2 -37.28 39.63 -39.70
N GLY A 3 -37.56 38.61 -38.88
CA GLY A 3 -37.69 37.18 -39.10
C GLY A 3 -38.31 36.45 -37.87
N PRO A 4 -38.52 35.13 -38.00
CA PRO A 4 -39.31 34.32 -37.07
C PRO A 4 -38.54 33.96 -35.78
N CYS A 5 -39.27 34.02 -34.66
CA CYS A 5 -38.91 33.41 -33.39
C CYS A 5 -38.96 31.88 -33.55
N ARG A 6 -37.82 31.25 -33.87
CA ARG A 6 -37.65 29.79 -33.84
C ARG A 6 -36.26 29.46 -33.29
N LEU A 7 -36.25 28.41 -32.46
CA LEU A 7 -35.09 27.62 -32.04
C LEU A 7 -34.17 28.25 -30.98
N ALA A 8 -34.62 28.21 -29.72
CA ALA A 8 -33.70 28.09 -28.58
C ALA A 8 -34.20 27.08 -27.53
N LEU A 9 -35.11 26.18 -27.92
CA LEU A 9 -35.52 25.02 -27.13
C LEU A 9 -34.79 23.80 -27.70
N LEU A 10 -34.07 23.09 -26.83
CA LEU A 10 -33.52 21.73 -27.02
C LEU A 10 -32.23 21.55 -27.84
N ALA A 11 -31.26 22.45 -27.65
CA ALA A 11 -29.84 22.09 -27.83
C ALA A 11 -29.00 22.36 -26.58
N LEU A 12 -29.63 22.44 -25.40
CA LEU A 12 -28.99 21.95 -24.18
C LEU A 12 -29.04 20.41 -24.23
N ALA A 13 -28.46 19.85 -25.31
CA ALA A 13 -27.92 18.51 -25.24
C ALA A 13 -27.07 18.55 -23.99
N LEU A 14 -27.43 17.68 -23.06
CA LEU A 14 -26.71 17.36 -21.85
C LEU A 14 -25.27 16.99 -22.26
N ALA A 15 -24.45 17.99 -22.55
CA ALA A 15 -23.14 18.09 -21.96
C ALA A 15 -23.37 18.33 -20.47
N VAL A 16 -23.96 17.32 -19.80
CA VAL A 16 -23.23 16.73 -18.69
C VAL A 16 -21.89 16.40 -19.34
N ALA A 17 -20.99 17.38 -19.33
CA ALA A 17 -19.62 17.08 -19.09
C ALA A 17 -19.70 16.23 -17.83
N ALA A 18 -19.81 14.92 -18.04
CA ALA A 18 -19.05 14.01 -17.25
C ALA A 18 -17.68 14.65 -17.33
N ALA A 19 -17.36 15.44 -16.30
CA ALA A 19 -16.03 15.45 -15.80
C ALA A 19 -15.75 13.95 -15.56
N ALA A 20 -15.33 13.27 -16.62
CA ALA A 20 -14.40 12.18 -16.55
C ALA A 20 -13.10 12.83 -16.04
N ALA A 21 -13.15 13.38 -14.82
CA ALA A 21 -12.02 13.33 -13.92
C ALA A 21 -11.68 11.84 -13.89
N GLY A 22 -10.63 11.48 -14.63
CA GLY A 22 -10.26 10.10 -14.92
C GLY A 22 -10.28 9.28 -13.65
N GLY A 23 -11.32 8.46 -13.50
CA GLY A 23 -11.43 7.55 -12.38
C GLY A 23 -10.26 6.56 -12.40
N HIS A 24 -9.89 6.09 -11.21
CA HIS A 24 -8.97 4.98 -11.04
C HIS A 24 -9.59 3.72 -11.68
N ASP A 25 -8.86 3.09 -12.61
CA ASP A 25 -9.26 1.90 -13.34
C ASP A 25 -8.10 0.90 -13.34
N PHE A 26 -8.27 -0.20 -12.61
CA PHE A 26 -7.25 -1.24 -12.48
C PHE A 26 -6.90 -1.87 -13.84
N ARG A 27 -7.82 -1.96 -14.81
CA ARG A 27 -7.50 -2.48 -16.16
C ARG A 27 -6.60 -1.53 -16.94
N ARG A 28 -6.79 -0.23 -16.72
CA ARG A 28 -6.00 0.81 -17.37
C ARG A 28 -4.60 0.87 -16.76
N ASP A 29 -4.49 0.87 -15.43
CA ASP A 29 -3.26 1.27 -14.73
C ASP A 29 -2.40 0.09 -14.25
N PHE A 30 -2.94 -1.14 -14.25
CA PHE A 30 -2.23 -2.35 -13.83
C PHE A 30 -2.26 -3.43 -14.90
N ASP A 31 -1.23 -4.28 -14.92
CA ASP A 31 -1.18 -5.52 -15.65
C ASP A 31 -1.40 -6.70 -14.70
N VAL A 32 -2.05 -7.76 -15.19
CA VAL A 32 -2.07 -9.06 -14.49
C VAL A 32 -0.82 -9.81 -14.91
N VAL A 33 0.15 -9.92 -14.02
CA VAL A 33 1.47 -10.53 -14.32
C VAL A 33 1.54 -12.01 -13.95
N TRP A 34 0.56 -12.49 -13.18
CA TRP A 34 0.39 -13.89 -12.80
C TRP A 34 -1.07 -14.16 -12.45
N GLY A 35 -1.59 -15.34 -12.81
CA GLY A 35 -2.93 -15.78 -12.42
C GLY A 35 -4.07 -15.05 -13.13
N GLU A 36 -4.00 -14.85 -14.44
CA GLU A 36 -5.00 -14.09 -15.22
C GLU A 36 -6.45 -14.57 -14.98
N GLY A 37 -6.67 -15.89 -14.97
CA GLY A 37 -7.99 -16.48 -14.69
C GLY A 37 -8.53 -16.18 -13.28
N ASN A 38 -7.65 -15.79 -12.36
CA ASN A 38 -7.95 -15.52 -10.97
C ASN A 38 -8.04 -14.02 -10.66
N ALA A 39 -7.95 -13.13 -11.67
CA ALA A 39 -8.14 -11.69 -11.54
C ALA A 39 -9.46 -11.24 -12.20
N ARG A 40 -10.45 -10.89 -11.37
CA ARG A 40 -11.78 -10.46 -11.83
C ARG A 40 -11.98 -8.96 -11.63
N PHE A 41 -12.06 -8.22 -12.73
CA PHE A 41 -12.32 -6.79 -12.72
C PHE A 41 -13.83 -6.49 -12.74
N LEU A 42 -14.28 -5.69 -11.78
CA LEU A 42 -15.67 -5.33 -11.53
C LEU A 42 -15.89 -3.82 -11.67
N ASP A 43 -17.15 -3.41 -11.78
CA ASP A 43 -17.55 -2.00 -11.76
C ASP A 43 -16.78 -1.12 -12.78
N GLY A 44 -16.65 -1.63 -14.01
CA GLY A 44 -15.89 -0.95 -15.06
C GLY A 44 -14.39 -0.82 -14.78
N GLY A 45 -13.82 -1.64 -13.90
CA GLY A 45 -12.40 -1.60 -13.51
C GLY A 45 -12.11 -0.83 -12.24
N ARG A 46 -13.13 -0.30 -11.54
CA ARG A 46 -12.96 0.42 -10.26
C ARG A 46 -12.73 -0.50 -9.05
N GLN A 47 -13.01 -1.79 -9.22
CA GLN A 47 -12.73 -2.84 -8.24
C GLN A 47 -12.11 -4.04 -8.97
N VAL A 48 -11.22 -4.74 -8.27
CA VAL A 48 -10.66 -6.01 -8.73
C VAL A 48 -10.71 -7.02 -7.59
N GLU A 49 -11.08 -8.24 -7.91
CA GLU A 49 -11.03 -9.40 -7.02
C GLU A 49 -9.91 -10.32 -7.49
N LEU A 50 -8.95 -10.59 -6.62
CA LEU A 50 -7.91 -11.60 -6.83
C LEU A 50 -8.29 -12.84 -6.05
N SER A 51 -8.24 -14.00 -6.69
CA SER A 51 -8.60 -15.28 -6.10
C SER A 51 -7.42 -16.25 -6.01
N LEU A 52 -7.50 -17.15 -5.04
CA LEU A 52 -6.52 -18.20 -4.81
C LEU A 52 -7.24 -19.53 -4.62
N ASP A 53 -6.79 -20.51 -5.38
CA ASP A 53 -7.18 -21.92 -5.31
C ASP A 53 -5.92 -22.80 -5.36
N GLU A 54 -6.10 -24.12 -5.29
CA GLU A 54 -5.00 -25.10 -5.27
C GLU A 54 -4.06 -25.01 -6.48
N ARG A 55 -4.51 -24.40 -7.58
CA ARG A 55 -3.75 -24.31 -8.82
C ARG A 55 -2.89 -23.05 -8.85
N THR A 56 -3.46 -21.91 -8.48
CA THR A 56 -2.77 -20.62 -8.57
C THR A 56 -3.43 -19.53 -7.74
N GLY A 57 -2.65 -18.52 -7.36
CA GLY A 57 -3.15 -17.21 -6.96
C GLY A 57 -3.16 -16.24 -8.13
N ALA A 58 -3.08 -14.93 -7.83
CA ALA A 58 -2.96 -13.87 -8.83
C ALA A 58 -2.13 -12.69 -8.32
N ARG A 59 -1.53 -11.94 -9.26
CA ARG A 59 -0.78 -10.71 -8.98
C ARG A 59 -1.02 -9.64 -10.03
N LEU A 60 -1.35 -8.45 -9.55
CA LEU A 60 -1.35 -7.21 -10.32
C LEU A 60 -0.03 -6.47 -10.11
N GLN A 61 0.43 -5.78 -11.15
CA GLN A 61 1.57 -4.89 -11.14
C GLN A 61 1.20 -3.57 -11.81
N SER A 62 1.55 -2.44 -11.20
CA SER A 62 1.33 -1.13 -11.83
C SER A 62 2.16 -1.00 -13.10
N LYS A 63 1.58 -0.43 -14.16
CA LYS A 63 2.32 -0.15 -15.40
C LYS A 63 3.42 0.89 -15.17
N GLU A 64 3.10 1.90 -14.37
CA GLU A 64 4.04 2.95 -13.96
C GLU A 64 4.89 2.53 -12.77
N ARG A 65 6.09 3.11 -12.68
CA ARG A 65 7.03 2.98 -11.54
C ARG A 65 7.19 4.29 -10.79
N PRO A 66 6.35 4.58 -9.78
CA PRO A 66 6.58 5.74 -8.92
C PRO A 66 7.90 5.61 -8.14
N LEU A 67 8.73 6.63 -8.22
CA LEU A 67 9.83 6.87 -7.29
C LEU A 67 9.25 7.68 -6.13
N ARG A 68 8.93 7.05 -4.98
CA ARG A 68 8.26 7.69 -3.81
C ARG A 68 6.73 7.86 -4.01
N PRO A 69 5.97 6.77 -4.00
CA PRO A 69 4.51 6.84 -4.05
C PRO A 69 3.93 7.34 -2.72
N ARG A 70 2.86 8.15 -2.82
CA ARG A 70 1.79 8.14 -1.81
C ARG A 70 0.73 7.19 -2.33
N TYR A 71 0.58 6.04 -1.68
CA TYR A 71 -0.40 5.03 -2.04
C TYR A 71 -1.53 5.02 -1.03
N GLN A 72 -2.76 4.85 -1.52
CA GLN A 72 -3.91 4.48 -0.70
C GLN A 72 -4.68 3.40 -1.46
N ALA A 73 -5.10 2.33 -0.81
CA ALA A 73 -6.12 1.46 -1.37
C ALA A 73 -7.09 1.02 -0.31
N ARG A 74 -8.27 0.61 -0.79
CA ARG A 74 -9.26 -0.02 0.05
C ARG A 74 -9.37 -1.50 -0.32
N PRO A 75 -8.67 -2.40 0.36
CA PRO A 75 -8.96 -3.82 0.32
C PRO A 75 -10.14 -4.17 1.24
N ARG A 76 -10.95 -5.13 0.81
CA ARG A 76 -11.93 -5.90 1.61
C ARG A 76 -11.72 -7.36 1.27
N ARG A 77 -11.97 -8.23 2.24
CA ARG A 77 -11.68 -9.63 2.09
C ARG A 77 -12.88 -10.54 2.28
N VAL A 78 -12.87 -11.67 1.58
CA VAL A 78 -13.55 -12.91 1.98
C VAL A 78 -12.56 -14.08 1.88
N ARG A 79 -12.01 -14.51 3.04
CA ARG A 79 -11.18 -15.73 3.33
C ARG A 79 -9.84 -15.89 2.50
N ARG A 80 -8.84 -16.70 2.91
CA ARG A 80 -7.45 -16.46 3.45
C ARG A 80 -6.40 -15.73 2.55
N ASP A 81 -5.27 -15.35 3.19
CA ASP A 81 -4.04 -14.52 2.94
C ASP A 81 -3.97 -13.55 1.74
N HIS A 82 -3.70 -12.24 1.94
CA HIS A 82 -3.54 -11.26 0.85
C HIS A 82 -2.39 -10.29 1.09
N HIS A 83 -1.72 -9.84 0.03
CA HIS A 83 -0.55 -8.98 0.13
C HIS A 83 -0.73 -7.75 -0.78
N LEU A 84 -0.51 -6.57 -0.20
CA LEU A 84 -0.36 -5.32 -0.91
C LEU A 84 1.09 -4.87 -0.72
N LEU A 85 1.84 -4.82 -1.81
CA LEU A 85 3.28 -4.69 -1.80
C LEU A 85 3.74 -3.53 -2.70
N ILE A 86 4.72 -2.72 -2.29
CA ILE A 86 5.42 -1.77 -3.18
C ILE A 86 6.90 -2.19 -3.28
N CYS A 87 7.39 -2.58 -4.46
CA CYS A 87 8.71 -3.19 -4.65
C CYS A 87 9.42 -2.67 -5.91
N SER A 88 10.74 -2.39 -5.85
CA SER A 88 11.56 -1.97 -7.01
C SER A 88 12.10 -3.11 -7.87
N GLY A 89 11.91 -4.37 -7.48
CA GLY A 89 12.34 -5.56 -8.22
C GLY A 89 13.86 -5.83 -8.20
N GLY A 90 14.26 -7.09 -8.37
CA GLY A 90 15.67 -7.53 -8.39
C GLY A 90 16.26 -7.85 -7.00
N ALA A 91 17.49 -8.35 -6.93
CA ALA A 91 18.10 -8.84 -5.68
C ALA A 91 18.51 -7.74 -4.67
N ARG A 92 18.60 -6.49 -5.13
CA ARG A 92 18.96 -5.32 -4.31
C ARG A 92 17.80 -4.34 -4.20
N HIS A 93 16.58 -4.86 -4.19
CA HIS A 93 15.38 -4.05 -4.26
C HIS A 93 15.09 -3.29 -2.98
N ASP A 94 14.33 -2.22 -3.12
CA ASP A 94 13.66 -1.53 -2.05
C ASP A 94 12.20 -2.02 -2.01
N GLU A 95 11.65 -2.22 -0.81
CA GLU A 95 10.33 -2.80 -0.61
C GLU A 95 9.61 -2.21 0.62
N VAL A 96 8.30 -2.02 0.52
CA VAL A 96 7.43 -1.69 1.66
C VAL A 96 6.16 -2.53 1.59
N ASP A 97 5.91 -3.27 2.66
CA ASP A 97 4.90 -4.33 2.69
C ASP A 97 3.71 -4.05 3.60
N PHE A 98 2.52 -4.39 3.09
CA PHE A 98 1.35 -4.74 3.88
C PHE A 98 0.93 -6.18 3.53
N GLU A 99 0.97 -7.06 4.52
CA GLU A 99 0.68 -8.48 4.32
C GLU A 99 -0.37 -8.91 5.35
N PHE A 100 -1.53 -9.29 4.86
CA PHE A 100 -2.63 -9.77 5.69
C PHE A 100 -2.48 -11.28 5.85
N LEU A 101 -1.90 -11.66 6.99
CA LEU A 101 -1.76 -13.04 7.38
C LEU A 101 -3.10 -13.54 7.89
N GLY A 102 -3.62 -14.56 7.23
CA GLY A 102 -4.85 -15.20 7.62
C GLY A 102 -4.71 -16.05 8.85
N ASN A 103 -5.87 -16.52 9.31
CA ASN A 103 -5.95 -17.28 10.53
C ASN A 103 -7.10 -18.28 10.50
N ALA A 104 -7.06 -19.21 11.46
CA ALA A 104 -8.15 -20.15 11.72
C ALA A 104 -9.51 -19.43 11.77
N SER A 105 -10.59 -20.10 11.35
CA SER A 105 -11.93 -19.51 11.40
C SER A 105 -12.27 -19.11 12.84
N GLY A 106 -12.57 -17.83 13.08
CA GLY A 106 -12.85 -17.28 14.41
C GLY A 106 -11.65 -16.60 15.09
N GLU A 107 -10.44 -16.76 14.54
CA GLU A 107 -9.24 -16.09 15.04
C GLU A 107 -8.95 -14.79 14.27
N PRO A 108 -8.35 -13.77 14.92
CA PRO A 108 -8.09 -12.48 14.29
C PRO A 108 -7.03 -12.57 13.19
N TYR A 109 -7.20 -11.76 12.15
CA TYR A 109 -6.16 -11.50 11.16
C TYR A 109 -5.00 -10.74 11.80
N LEU A 110 -3.78 -11.02 11.32
CA LEU A 110 -2.61 -10.21 11.63
C LEU A 110 -2.23 -9.41 10.39
N LEU A 111 -2.01 -8.11 10.60
CA LEU A 111 -1.35 -7.28 9.60
C LEU A 111 0.15 -7.32 9.86
N HIS A 112 0.88 -7.89 8.91
CA HIS A 112 2.32 -7.91 8.86
C HIS A 112 2.82 -6.77 7.97
N THR A 113 3.91 -6.13 8.40
CA THR A 113 4.58 -5.08 7.63
C THR A 113 6.07 -5.35 7.63
N ASN A 114 6.73 -5.06 6.51
CA ASN A 114 8.18 -5.19 6.36
C ASN A 114 8.71 -4.05 5.49
N ILE A 115 10.01 -3.80 5.62
CA ILE A 115 10.70 -2.76 4.84
C ILE A 115 12.05 -3.31 4.43
N PHE A 116 12.24 -3.44 3.11
CA PHE A 116 13.52 -3.79 2.52
C PHE A 116 14.19 -2.54 1.98
N SER A 117 15.51 -2.46 2.17
CA SER A 117 16.33 -1.47 1.47
C SER A 117 17.59 -2.12 0.95
N GLY A 118 17.83 -1.98 -0.36
CA GLY A 118 18.98 -2.60 -1.01
C GLY A 118 19.01 -4.13 -0.96
N GLY A 119 17.85 -4.78 -0.83
CA GLY A 119 17.68 -6.24 -0.67
C GLY A 119 17.68 -6.71 0.78
N GLU A 120 17.97 -5.84 1.75
CA GLU A 120 17.98 -6.19 3.17
C GLU A 120 16.62 -5.87 3.80
N GLY A 121 15.87 -6.91 4.16
CA GLY A 121 14.62 -6.82 4.92
C GLY A 121 14.84 -7.11 6.40
N GLY A 122 13.99 -7.98 6.97
CA GLY A 122 14.12 -8.40 8.36
C GLY A 122 13.63 -7.39 9.38
N ARG A 123 12.72 -6.53 8.95
CA ARG A 123 12.14 -5.44 9.75
C ARG A 123 10.66 -5.69 9.96
N GLU A 124 10.30 -6.91 10.33
CA GLU A 124 8.91 -7.33 10.45
C GLU A 124 8.25 -6.66 11.67
N GLN A 125 7.02 -6.17 11.50
CA GLN A 125 6.14 -5.78 12.59
C GLN A 125 4.75 -6.35 12.32
N GLN A 126 4.11 -6.94 13.35
CA GLN A 126 2.78 -7.54 13.25
C GLN A 126 1.79 -6.84 14.18
N PHE A 127 0.59 -6.61 13.67
CA PHE A 127 -0.48 -5.94 14.42
C PHE A 127 -1.78 -6.76 14.35
N ALA A 128 -2.46 -6.90 15.48
CA ALA A 128 -3.89 -7.17 15.47
C ALA A 128 -4.63 -5.92 14.96
N LEU A 129 -5.83 -6.09 14.40
CA LEU A 129 -6.64 -4.97 13.92
C LEU A 129 -7.77 -4.66 14.91
N TRP A 130 -8.08 -3.37 15.07
CA TRP A 130 -9.20 -2.88 15.90
C TRP A 130 -10.57 -3.00 15.23
N PHE A 131 -10.64 -3.74 14.13
CA PHE A 131 -11.83 -4.03 13.35
C PHE A 131 -11.66 -5.37 12.64
N ASP A 132 -12.77 -5.92 12.14
CA ASP A 132 -12.75 -7.09 11.25
C ASP A 132 -12.43 -6.64 9.80
N PRO A 133 -11.23 -6.92 9.25
CA PRO A 133 -10.86 -6.49 7.90
C PRO A 133 -11.64 -7.21 6.79
N THR A 134 -12.50 -8.18 7.13
CA THR A 134 -13.36 -8.93 6.19
C THR A 134 -14.76 -8.33 6.09
N ALA A 135 -15.19 -7.56 7.09
CA ALA A 135 -16.55 -7.01 7.14
C ALA A 135 -16.76 -5.84 6.17
N ASP A 136 -15.79 -4.93 6.06
CA ASP A 136 -15.84 -3.80 5.13
C ASP A 136 -14.43 -3.43 4.62
N PHE A 137 -14.40 -2.51 3.68
CA PHE A 137 -13.21 -1.92 3.08
C PHE A 137 -12.59 -0.85 3.97
N HIS A 138 -11.34 -1.05 4.35
CA HIS A 138 -10.53 -0.08 5.10
C HIS A 138 -9.44 0.52 4.23
N THR A 139 -8.93 1.72 4.55
CA THR A 139 -7.90 2.38 3.74
C THR A 139 -6.50 2.08 4.28
N TYR A 140 -5.65 1.44 3.48
CA TYR A 140 -4.26 1.19 3.82
C TYR A 140 -3.40 2.09 2.96
N SER A 141 -2.51 2.86 3.60
CA SER A 141 -1.74 3.88 2.91
C SER A 141 -0.26 3.82 3.24
N ILE A 142 0.56 4.10 2.24
CA ILE A 142 1.99 4.29 2.39
C ILE A 142 2.29 5.73 2.00
N LEU A 143 2.83 6.51 2.92
CA LEU A 143 3.51 7.76 2.64
C LEU A 143 5.00 7.47 2.58
N TRP A 144 5.61 7.58 1.41
CA TRP A 144 7.02 7.34 1.25
C TRP A 144 7.69 8.57 0.67
N ASN A 145 8.51 9.26 1.45
CA ASN A 145 9.19 10.51 1.06
C ASN A 145 10.69 10.48 1.47
N PRO A 146 11.52 11.49 1.16
CA PRO A 146 12.95 11.47 1.52
C PRO A 146 13.25 11.45 3.02
N HIS A 147 12.26 11.64 3.90
CA HIS A 147 12.47 11.70 5.35
C HIS A 147 11.96 10.45 6.06
N ASN A 148 10.90 9.84 5.55
CA ASN A 148 10.23 8.72 6.20
C ASN A 148 9.38 7.90 5.24
N ILE A 149 9.16 6.65 5.65
CA ILE A 149 8.09 5.77 5.20
C ILE A 149 7.12 5.65 6.37
N ILE A 150 5.87 6.07 6.19
CA ILE A 150 4.80 5.93 7.20
C ILE A 150 3.68 5.09 6.63
N LEU A 151 3.31 4.06 7.38
CA LEU A 151 2.20 3.16 7.06
C LEU A 151 0.99 3.57 7.90
N TYR A 152 -0.16 3.66 7.24
CA TYR A 152 -1.43 4.06 7.86
C TYR A 152 -2.53 3.03 7.62
N ILE A 153 -3.44 2.95 8.59
CA ILE A 153 -4.76 2.33 8.46
C ILE A 153 -5.81 3.38 8.77
N ASP A 154 -6.70 3.69 7.83
CA ASP A 154 -7.74 4.72 7.94
C ASP A 154 -7.22 6.09 8.40
N GLY A 155 -5.98 6.42 8.02
CA GLY A 155 -5.31 7.66 8.40
C GLY A 155 -4.62 7.63 9.77
N ALA A 156 -4.76 6.56 10.55
CA ALA A 156 -3.99 6.35 11.78
C ALA A 156 -2.61 5.75 11.45
N PRO A 157 -1.49 6.40 11.85
CA PRO A 157 -0.16 5.85 11.63
C PRO A 157 0.07 4.62 12.51
N ILE A 158 0.46 3.51 11.90
CA ILE A 158 0.76 2.26 12.61
C ILE A 158 2.26 1.99 12.70
N ARG A 159 3.05 2.58 11.80
CA ARG A 159 4.48 2.37 11.71
C ARG A 159 5.15 3.55 11.00
N VAL A 160 6.34 3.93 11.46
CA VAL A 160 7.22 4.88 10.79
C VAL A 160 8.64 4.32 10.71
N PHE A 161 9.25 4.44 9.53
CA PHE A 161 10.66 4.17 9.29
C PHE A 161 11.31 5.43 8.77
N ARG A 162 12.21 6.02 9.55
CA ARG A 162 12.88 7.28 9.23
C ARG A 162 14.14 7.02 8.43
N ASP A 163 14.50 7.97 7.57
CA ASP A 163 15.83 7.98 6.96
C ASP A 163 16.88 8.16 8.08
N ASN A 164 17.64 7.10 8.32
CA ASN A 164 18.73 7.03 9.28
C ASN A 164 20.06 6.72 8.57
N ALA A 165 20.24 7.15 7.32
CA ALA A 165 21.47 6.95 6.56
C ALA A 165 22.72 7.47 7.29
N ALA A 166 22.59 8.56 8.06
CA ALA A 166 23.67 9.09 8.91
C ALA A 166 24.13 8.13 10.02
N ARG A 167 23.30 7.13 10.37
CA ARG A 167 23.61 6.05 11.32
C ARG A 167 23.95 4.73 10.60
N GLY A 168 24.18 4.77 9.29
CA GLY A 168 24.51 3.60 8.49
C GLY A 168 23.32 2.71 8.12
N VAL A 169 22.08 3.13 8.38
CA VAL A 169 20.89 2.35 8.00
C VAL A 169 20.48 2.72 6.57
N PRO A 170 20.44 1.76 5.62
CA PRO A 170 19.95 2.01 4.28
C PRO A 170 18.49 2.48 4.28
N PHE A 171 18.16 3.43 3.40
CA PHE A 171 16.81 3.94 3.23
C PHE A 171 16.39 3.83 1.76
N PRO A 172 15.15 3.38 1.46
CA PRO A 172 14.58 3.36 0.12
C PRO A 172 14.44 4.76 -0.49
N ALA A 173 15.51 5.38 -0.99
CA ALA A 173 15.46 6.77 -1.44
C ALA A 173 15.36 6.92 -2.96
N ARG A 174 15.87 5.95 -3.72
CA ARG A 174 16.36 6.18 -5.09
C ARG A 174 15.87 5.18 -6.13
N GLN A 175 15.32 4.03 -5.73
CA GLN A 175 14.84 3.03 -6.68
C GLN A 175 13.35 3.26 -6.98
N PRO A 176 12.96 3.45 -8.25
CA PRO A 176 11.56 3.44 -8.64
C PRO A 176 10.93 2.10 -8.30
N ALA A 177 9.71 2.11 -7.76
CA ALA A 177 9.03 0.89 -7.35
C ALA A 177 7.72 0.69 -8.10
N HIS A 178 7.40 -0.55 -8.43
CA HIS A 178 6.06 -0.93 -8.84
C HIS A 178 5.17 -1.07 -7.61
N VAL A 179 3.88 -0.84 -7.80
CA VAL A 179 2.84 -1.22 -6.85
C VAL A 179 2.29 -2.57 -7.27
N PHE A 180 2.18 -3.46 -6.30
CA PHE A 180 1.67 -4.81 -6.46
C PHE A 180 0.50 -5.06 -5.54
N ALA A 181 -0.46 -5.83 -6.03
CA ALA A 181 -1.49 -6.45 -5.21
C ALA A 181 -1.53 -7.93 -5.58
N SER A 182 -1.46 -8.81 -4.60
CA SER A 182 -1.44 -10.25 -4.84
C SER A 182 -2.20 -11.03 -3.77
N ILE A 183 -2.50 -12.26 -4.14
CA ILE A 183 -3.00 -13.31 -3.28
C ILE A 183 -2.19 -14.57 -3.61
N TRP A 184 -1.58 -15.19 -2.61
CA TRP A 184 -0.73 -16.36 -2.80
C TRP A 184 -0.68 -17.17 -1.51
N ASP A 185 -0.33 -18.45 -1.63
CA ASP A 185 -0.24 -19.35 -0.48
C ASP A 185 1.12 -19.25 0.20
N ALA A 186 1.08 -18.95 1.50
CA ALA A 186 2.26 -18.74 2.34
C ALA A 186 2.24 -19.66 3.58
N GLU A 187 1.64 -20.85 3.44
CA GLU A 187 1.37 -21.79 4.55
C GLU A 187 2.61 -22.27 5.31
N GLU A 188 3.81 -22.06 4.78
CA GLU A 188 5.08 -22.35 5.48
C GLU A 188 5.36 -21.39 6.64
N TRP A 189 4.76 -20.21 6.67
CA TRP A 189 5.06 -19.21 7.70
C TRP A 189 3.88 -18.31 8.12
N ALA A 190 2.89 -18.09 7.25
CA ALA A 190 1.89 -17.03 7.45
C ALA A 190 1.01 -17.23 8.69
N THR A 191 0.40 -18.40 8.87
CA THR A 191 -0.51 -18.62 9.99
C THR A 191 0.19 -19.32 11.15
N GLN A 192 0.34 -18.62 12.28
CA GLN A 192 0.97 -19.13 13.51
C GLN A 192 2.38 -19.69 13.28
N GLY A 193 3.16 -19.02 12.44
CA GLY A 193 4.51 -19.47 12.06
C GLY A 193 4.49 -20.75 11.23
N GLY A 194 3.47 -20.94 10.39
CA GLY A 194 3.32 -22.09 9.48
C GLY A 194 2.66 -23.33 10.09
N ARG A 195 2.21 -23.28 11.34
CA ARG A 195 1.56 -24.42 12.02
C ARG A 195 0.19 -24.75 11.47
N VAL A 196 -0.54 -23.74 11.00
CA VAL A 196 -1.87 -23.90 10.42
C VAL A 196 -1.74 -23.79 8.91
N LYS A 197 -2.04 -24.88 8.21
CA LYS A 197 -1.94 -24.98 6.75
C LYS A 197 -3.21 -24.48 6.06
N THR A 198 -3.10 -24.22 4.76
CA THR A 198 -4.23 -23.75 3.96
C THR A 198 -5.26 -24.87 3.80
N ASP A 199 -6.51 -24.59 4.18
CA ASP A 199 -7.62 -25.53 3.96
C ASP A 199 -8.22 -25.29 2.58
N TRP A 200 -7.69 -25.99 1.58
CA TRP A 200 -8.09 -25.83 0.19
C TRP A 200 -9.54 -26.21 -0.11
N ALA A 201 -10.20 -26.98 0.76
CA ALA A 201 -11.65 -27.21 0.64
C ALA A 201 -12.47 -25.92 0.84
N SER A 202 -11.88 -24.89 1.44
CA SER A 202 -12.47 -23.56 1.59
C SER A 202 -12.17 -22.61 0.42
N ALA A 203 -11.46 -23.05 -0.62
CA ALA A 203 -11.20 -22.27 -1.83
C ALA A 203 -12.49 -22.05 -2.66
N PRO A 204 -12.56 -20.98 -3.48
CA PRO A 204 -11.54 -19.96 -3.66
C PRO A 204 -11.49 -18.94 -2.52
N PHE A 205 -10.28 -18.55 -2.15
CA PHE A 205 -10.02 -17.41 -1.26
C PHE A 205 -10.01 -16.12 -2.09
N VAL A 206 -10.58 -15.02 -1.60
CA VAL A 206 -10.80 -13.81 -2.43
C VAL A 206 -10.42 -12.51 -1.72
N ALA A 207 -9.51 -11.78 -2.38
CA ALA A 207 -9.07 -10.42 -2.06
C ALA A 207 -9.76 -9.41 -2.95
N ALA A 208 -10.61 -8.53 -2.42
CA ALA A 208 -11.18 -7.44 -3.18
C ALA A 208 -10.39 -6.15 -2.93
N TYR A 209 -10.01 -5.44 -3.99
CA TYR A 209 -9.38 -4.13 -3.93
C TYR A 209 -10.26 -3.12 -4.66
N ARG A 210 -10.53 -1.97 -4.05
CA ARG A 210 -11.24 -0.86 -4.68
C ARG A 210 -10.56 0.46 -4.39
N ARG A 211 -10.85 1.45 -5.22
CA ARG A 211 -10.48 2.86 -4.99
C ARG A 211 -9.01 3.01 -4.55
N TYR A 212 -8.09 2.60 -5.42
CA TYR A 212 -6.68 2.93 -5.22
C TYR A 212 -6.45 4.40 -5.57
N ASN A 213 -5.50 5.04 -4.90
CA ASN A 213 -4.98 6.33 -5.27
C ASN A 213 -3.45 6.19 -5.30
N VAL A 214 -2.92 5.93 -6.49
CA VAL A 214 -1.53 6.24 -6.82
C VAL A 214 -1.60 7.63 -7.41
N SER A 215 -1.35 8.65 -6.61
CA SER A 215 -1.48 10.02 -7.10
C SER A 215 -0.36 10.30 -8.09
N THR A 216 -0.50 9.96 -9.37
CA THR A 216 0.43 10.38 -10.43
C THR A 216 0.43 11.90 -10.60
N ALA A 217 -0.63 12.56 -10.14
CA ALA A 217 -0.75 14.01 -10.03
C ALA A 217 0.11 14.62 -8.91
N THR A 218 0.59 13.83 -7.93
CA THR A 218 1.47 14.35 -6.86
C THR A 218 2.73 13.52 -6.60
N ALA A 219 2.81 12.26 -7.04
CA ALA A 219 3.94 11.34 -6.87
C ALA A 219 5.00 11.58 -7.95
N CYS A 220 6.25 11.31 -7.64
CA CYS A 220 7.30 11.38 -8.65
C CYS A 220 7.28 10.11 -9.49
N VAL A 221 7.02 10.23 -10.79
CA VAL A 221 7.02 9.09 -11.72
C VAL A 221 8.39 9.00 -12.38
N TRP A 222 8.94 7.79 -12.46
CA TRP A 222 10.22 7.58 -13.13
C TRP A 222 10.06 7.64 -14.65
N ASP A 223 10.81 8.52 -15.31
CA ASP A 223 10.85 8.60 -16.75
C ASP A 223 12.06 7.81 -17.28
N GLU A 224 11.77 6.68 -17.93
CA GLU A 224 12.76 5.81 -18.56
C GLU A 224 13.55 6.50 -19.68
N ARG A 225 12.97 7.48 -20.37
CA ARG A 225 13.64 8.19 -21.48
C ARG A 225 14.72 9.13 -20.98
N ASP A 226 14.44 9.80 -19.87
CA ASP A 226 15.31 10.82 -19.28
C ASP A 226 16.20 10.27 -18.14
N GLY A 227 15.96 9.04 -17.67
CA GLY A 227 16.67 8.45 -16.54
C GLY A 227 16.50 9.24 -15.23
N ARG A 228 15.36 9.92 -15.05
CA ARG A 228 15.10 10.79 -13.88
C ARG A 228 13.64 10.71 -13.46
N ALA A 229 13.38 10.97 -12.18
CA ALA A 229 12.02 11.11 -11.69
C ALA A 229 11.45 12.49 -12.01
N ARG A 230 10.23 12.51 -12.54
CA ARG A 230 9.43 13.72 -12.75
C ARG A 230 8.45 13.86 -11.59
N CYS A 231 8.74 14.80 -10.70
CA CYS A 231 7.83 15.17 -9.62
C CYS A 231 6.93 16.34 -10.07
N PRO A 232 5.62 16.27 -9.82
CA PRO A 232 4.72 17.40 -10.05
C PRO A 232 5.20 18.64 -9.29
N ALA A 233 5.22 19.80 -9.96
CA ALA A 233 5.46 21.06 -9.28
C ALA A 233 4.32 21.29 -8.26
N ALA A 234 4.65 21.75 -7.06
CA ALA A 234 3.64 22.06 -6.05
C ALA A 234 2.64 23.07 -6.63
N VAL A 235 1.42 22.63 -6.92
CA VAL A 235 0.37 23.51 -7.43
C VAL A 235 -0.07 24.38 -6.27
N GLY A 236 0.32 25.66 -6.29
CA GLY A 236 0.00 26.65 -5.26
C GLY A 236 1.18 26.95 -4.33
N GLY A 237 1.80 28.11 -4.53
CA GLY A 237 3.02 28.57 -3.86
C GLY A 237 3.05 28.38 -2.34
N GLY A 238 3.95 27.51 -1.89
CA GLY A 238 4.37 27.35 -0.50
C GLY A 238 5.28 26.12 -0.39
N ARG A 239 6.49 26.28 0.15
CA ARG A 239 7.45 25.17 0.36
C ARG A 239 6.92 24.07 1.30
N GLU A 240 5.80 24.29 1.98
CA GLU A 240 5.30 23.47 3.10
C GLU A 240 4.07 22.59 2.79
N ALA A 241 3.50 22.63 1.57
CA ALA A 241 2.29 21.85 1.23
C ALA A 241 2.55 20.53 0.47
N SER A 242 3.80 20.11 0.30
CA SER A 242 4.10 18.86 -0.41
C SER A 242 4.28 17.73 0.60
N TRP A 243 3.49 16.66 0.48
CA TRP A 243 3.67 15.38 1.19
C TRP A 243 5.13 14.86 1.18
N MET A 244 5.98 15.37 0.28
CA MET A 244 7.43 15.15 0.25
C MET A 244 8.19 15.66 1.50
N ALA A 245 7.68 16.68 2.18
CA ALA A 245 8.25 17.22 3.41
C ALA A 245 7.55 16.71 4.68
N GLN A 246 6.43 15.98 4.53
CA GLN A 246 5.61 15.55 5.65
C GLN A 246 6.40 14.65 6.61
N ARG A 247 6.26 14.93 7.90
CA ARG A 247 6.84 14.17 9.01
C ARG A 247 5.74 13.88 10.04
N MET A 248 6.02 12.95 10.94
CA MET A 248 5.14 12.66 12.08
C MET A 248 5.06 13.90 13.00
N ASP A 249 3.88 14.49 13.12
CA ASP A 249 3.59 15.49 14.13
C ASP A 249 3.35 14.85 15.50
N TRP A 250 3.15 15.68 16.53
CA TRP A 250 2.99 15.21 17.91
C TRP A 250 1.79 14.28 18.08
N TRP A 251 0.65 14.60 17.46
CA TRP A 251 -0.56 13.78 17.52
C TRP A 251 -0.37 12.43 16.82
N SER A 252 0.30 12.41 15.67
CA SER A 252 0.65 11.20 14.95
C SER A 252 1.54 10.29 15.81
N TRP A 253 2.50 10.86 16.55
CA TRP A 253 3.32 10.10 17.50
C TRP A 253 2.51 9.49 18.63
N MET A 254 1.54 10.21 19.19
CA MET A 254 0.65 9.67 20.21
C MET A 254 -0.22 8.54 19.68
N THR A 255 -0.81 8.72 18.49
CA THR A 255 -1.61 7.68 17.84
C THR A 255 -0.78 6.44 17.58
N LEU A 256 0.44 6.60 17.05
CA LEU A 256 1.36 5.49 16.86
C LEU A 256 1.68 4.78 18.18
N SER A 257 1.96 5.54 19.25
CA SER A 257 2.21 4.97 20.59
C SER A 257 1.01 4.15 21.07
N TRP A 258 -0.21 4.68 20.92
CA TRP A 258 -1.43 3.98 21.31
C TRP A 258 -1.66 2.71 20.48
N VAL A 259 -1.47 2.77 19.16
CA VAL A 259 -1.57 1.59 18.28
C VAL A 259 -0.57 0.52 18.73
N ARG A 260 0.68 0.89 18.96
CA ARG A 260 1.73 -0.05 19.38
C ARG A 260 1.41 -0.68 20.74
N MET A 261 0.94 0.10 21.71
CA MET A 261 0.62 -0.39 23.05
C MET A 261 -0.56 -1.37 23.07
N ASN A 262 -1.54 -1.21 22.18
CA ASN A 262 -2.79 -1.97 22.22
C ASN A 262 -2.86 -3.09 21.18
N TYR A 263 -2.13 -2.99 20.08
CA TYR A 263 -2.31 -3.86 18.91
C TYR A 263 -1.04 -4.48 18.36
N MET A 264 0.16 -4.04 18.78
CA MET A 264 1.40 -4.69 18.34
C MET A 264 1.51 -6.10 18.93
N VAL A 265 1.71 -7.07 18.06
CA VAL A 265 1.89 -8.50 18.41
C VAL A 265 3.36 -8.90 18.32
N TYR A 266 4.10 -8.37 17.34
CA TYR A 266 5.52 -8.64 17.17
C TYR A 266 6.24 -7.39 16.64
N ASP A 267 7.41 -7.11 17.19
CA ASP A 267 8.29 -6.06 16.71
C ASP A 267 9.73 -6.58 16.63
N TYR A 268 10.32 -6.56 15.43
CA TYR A 268 11.71 -6.96 15.23
C TYR A 268 12.69 -6.16 16.11
N CYS A 269 12.36 -4.91 16.47
CA CYS A 269 13.17 -4.08 17.35
C CYS A 269 13.32 -4.66 18.77
N ASP A 270 12.33 -5.43 19.22
CA ASP A 270 12.30 -6.04 20.55
C ASP A 270 12.72 -7.52 20.52
N ASP A 271 12.96 -8.09 19.33
CA ASP A 271 13.38 -9.50 19.17
C ASP A 271 14.86 -9.70 19.52
N ARG A 272 15.11 -9.95 20.80
CA ARG A 272 16.45 -10.26 21.33
C ARG A 272 17.01 -11.61 20.89
N ARG A 273 16.17 -12.54 20.40
CA ARG A 273 16.68 -13.80 19.86
C ARG A 273 17.30 -13.58 18.49
N ARG A 274 16.67 -12.73 17.68
CA ARG A 274 17.19 -12.33 16.38
C ARG A 274 18.33 -11.33 16.46
N PHE A 275 18.26 -10.39 17.40
CA PHE A 275 19.26 -9.35 17.61
C PHE A 275 19.89 -9.43 19.02
N PRO A 276 20.71 -10.46 19.29
CA PRO A 276 21.28 -10.70 20.63
C PRO A 276 22.28 -9.63 21.08
N HIS A 277 22.82 -8.84 20.14
CA HIS A 277 23.82 -7.80 20.39
C HIS A 277 23.24 -6.38 20.50
N GLY A 278 21.91 -6.26 20.59
CA GLY A 278 21.20 -4.98 20.69
C GLY A 278 20.31 -4.72 19.49
N ALA A 279 19.32 -3.85 19.69
CA ALA A 279 18.35 -3.52 18.67
C ALA A 279 19.01 -2.84 17.45
N PRO A 280 18.47 -3.03 16.24
CA PRO A 280 18.92 -2.33 15.03
C PRO A 280 18.97 -0.80 15.22
N PRO A 281 19.93 -0.07 14.60
CA PRO A 281 20.15 1.35 14.87
C PRO A 281 18.94 2.26 14.59
N GLU A 282 18.05 1.86 13.69
CA GLU A 282 16.81 2.57 13.37
C GLU A 282 15.71 2.43 14.44
N CYS A 283 15.81 1.42 15.31
CA CYS A 283 14.82 1.12 16.35
C CYS A 283 14.86 2.12 17.51
N VAL A 284 15.94 2.91 17.61
CA VAL A 284 16.04 4.00 18.57
C VAL A 284 15.18 5.16 18.07
N ILE A 285 13.88 5.10 18.37
CA ILE A 285 12.94 6.20 18.13
C ILE A 285 13.21 7.26 19.20
N PRO A 286 13.79 8.43 18.86
CA PRO A 286 13.83 9.53 19.80
C PRO A 286 12.41 10.08 19.88
N ILE A 287 11.71 9.76 20.97
CA ILE A 287 10.47 10.45 21.30
C ILE A 287 10.87 11.90 21.60
N GLY A 288 10.48 12.82 20.72
CA GLY A 288 10.39 14.24 21.07
C GLY A 288 11.67 15.10 21.01
N ARG A 289 12.49 15.03 19.96
CA ARG A 289 13.30 16.20 19.56
C ARG A 289 13.26 16.42 18.05
N SER A 290 12.65 17.56 17.69
CA SER A 290 12.65 18.21 16.38
C SER A 290 14.06 18.53 15.89
#